data_AF-A0A4V1EC65-F1
#
_entry.id   AF-A0A4V1EC65-F1
#
_cell.length_a   1.000
_cell.length_b   1.000
_cell.length_c   1.000
_cell.angle_alpha   90.00
_cell.angle_beta   90.00
_cell.angle_gamma   90.00
#
_symmetry.space_group_name_H-M   'P 1'
#
loop_
_entity.id
_entity.type
_entity.pdbx_description
1 polymer ?
#
loop_
_entity_poly.entity_id
_entity_poly.type
_entity_poly.pdbx_seq_one_letter_code
_entity_poly.pdbx_strand_id
1 'polypeptide(L)'
;MVSGLLSLVFVSVLQLCIAVHVRNTVTDSAVAGARQAALADQEPADGARLARALITAGIGDGYAQDIEVTESAVSGTNIVTVTVTTPIPVLGLLGPQGVWELSGRAIAEDIEG
;
A
#
# COMPACT_ATOMS: atom_id res chain seq x y z
N MET A 1 25.08 -31.33 -6.34
CA MET A 1 25.09 -29.88 -6.03
C MET A 1 24.16 -29.04 -6.93
N VAL A 2 23.51 -29.61 -7.95
CA VAL A 2 22.55 -28.87 -8.82
C VAL A 2 21.20 -28.61 -8.11
N SER A 3 20.69 -29.58 -7.35
CA SER A 3 19.42 -29.48 -6.63
C SER A 3 19.40 -28.35 -5.59
N GLY A 4 20.50 -28.13 -4.88
CA GLY A 4 20.62 -27.06 -3.90
C GLY A 4 20.58 -25.67 -4.53
N LEU A 5 21.31 -25.46 -5.63
CA LEU A 5 21.30 -24.19 -6.35
C LEU A 5 19.92 -23.91 -6.96
N LEU A 6 19.29 -24.92 -7.55
CA LEU A 6 17.93 -24.79 -8.09
C LEU A 6 16.92 -24.40 -7.00
N SER A 7 16.99 -25.06 -5.84
CA SER A 7 16.09 -24.75 -4.72
C SER A 7 16.30 -23.33 -4.20
N LEU A 8 17.55 -22.88 -4.13
CA LEU A 8 17.89 -21.51 -3.73
C LEU A 8 17.32 -20.49 -4.71
N VAL A 9 17.57 -20.67 -6.02
CA VAL A 9 17.01 -19.78 -7.06
C VAL A 9 15.49 -19.78 -7.03
N PHE A 10 14.86 -20.95 -6.87
CA PHE A 10 13.42 -21.06 -6.78
C PHE A 10 12.85 -20.26 -5.60
N VAL A 11 13.43 -20.41 -4.40
CA VAL A 11 13.01 -19.64 -3.22
C VAL A 11 13.25 -18.14 -3.43
N SER A 12 14.37 -17.75 -4.03
CA SER A 12 14.65 -16.33 -4.34
C SER A 12 13.61 -15.72 -5.28
N VAL A 13 13.21 -16.45 -6.33
CA VAL A 13 12.16 -16.00 -7.25
C VAL A 13 10.81 -15.93 -6.53
N LEU A 14 10.47 -16.93 -5.73
CA LEU A 14 9.22 -16.93 -4.95
C LEU A 14 9.15 -15.74 -3.98
N GLN A 15 10.25 -15.45 -3.27
CA GLN A 15 10.36 -14.28 -2.41
C GLN A 15 10.15 -12.98 -3.19
N LEU A 16 10.79 -12.84 -4.36
CA LEU A 16 10.61 -11.67 -5.21
C LEU A 16 9.16 -11.52 -5.67
N CYS A 17 8.52 -12.61 -6.11
CA CYS A 17 7.12 -12.60 -6.51
C CYS A 17 6.20 -12.14 -5.37
N ILE A 18 6.40 -12.67 -4.16
CA ILE A 18 5.61 -12.29 -2.98
C ILE A 18 5.84 -10.82 -2.62
N ALA A 19 7.10 -10.35 -2.64
CA ALA A 19 7.44 -8.96 -2.38
C ALA A 19 6.75 -8.00 -3.35
N VAL A 20 6.81 -8.30 -4.65
CA VAL A 20 6.13 -7.51 -5.68
C VAL A 20 4.62 -7.55 -5.49
N HIS A 21 4.04 -8.72 -5.21
CA HIS A 21 2.60 -8.87 -4.98
C HIS A 21 2.10 -8.02 -3.81
N VAL A 22 2.78 -8.05 -2.66
CA VAL A 22 2.44 -7.23 -1.49
C VAL A 22 2.55 -5.75 -1.81
N ARG A 23 3.69 -5.32 -2.39
CA ARG A 23 3.91 -3.91 -2.73
C ARG A 23 2.82 -3.38 -3.66
N ASN A 24 2.49 -4.15 -4.70
CA ASN A 24 1.49 -3.77 -5.68
C ASN A 24 0.09 -3.72 -5.04
N THR A 25 -0.28 -4.71 -4.22
CA THR A 25 -1.59 -4.75 -3.56
C THR A 25 -1.77 -3.57 -2.61
N VAL A 26 -0.74 -3.22 -1.83
CA VAL A 26 -0.78 -2.08 -0.91
C VAL A 26 -0.84 -0.76 -1.67
N THR A 27 -0.01 -0.57 -2.70
CA THR A 27 -0.06 0.66 -3.52
C THR A 27 -1.42 0.82 -4.22
N ASP A 28 -1.97 -0.26 -4.77
CA ASP A 28 -3.30 -0.24 -5.39
C ASP A 28 -4.40 0.12 -4.39
N SER A 29 -4.37 -0.48 -3.20
CA SER A 29 -5.30 -0.16 -2.11
C SER A 29 -5.16 1.27 -1.61
N ALA A 30 -3.94 1.81 -1.54
CA ALA A 30 -3.69 3.20 -1.18
C ALA A 30 -4.25 4.16 -2.25
N VAL A 31 -4.13 3.83 -3.53
CA VAL A 31 -4.73 4.61 -4.62
C VAL A 31 -6.26 4.57 -4.53
N ALA A 32 -6.85 3.42 -4.25
CA ALA A 32 -8.29 3.29 -4.05
C ALA A 32 -8.77 4.12 -2.84
N GLY A 33 -8.05 4.05 -1.71
CA GLY A 33 -8.33 4.87 -0.54
C GLY A 33 -8.20 6.37 -0.81
N ALA A 34 -7.17 6.79 -1.57
CA ALA A 34 -6.99 8.18 -1.93
C ALA A 34 -8.13 8.69 -2.82
N ARG A 35 -8.57 7.89 -3.80
CA ARG A 35 -9.74 8.21 -4.62
C ARG A 35 -11.02 8.32 -3.78
N GLN A 36 -11.20 7.43 -2.81
CA GLN A 36 -12.35 7.47 -1.92
C GLN A 36 -12.36 8.74 -1.07
N ALA A 37 -11.25 9.08 -0.41
CA ALA A 37 -11.15 10.29 0.42
C ALA A 37 -11.08 11.59 -0.41
N ALA A 38 -10.86 11.51 -1.72
CA ALA A 38 -10.89 12.65 -2.63
C ALA A 38 -12.31 13.03 -3.10
N LEU A 39 -13.33 12.22 -2.81
CA LEU A 39 -14.71 12.56 -3.12
C LEU A 39 -15.21 13.67 -2.17
N ALA A 40 -16.03 14.57 -2.70
CA ALA A 40 -16.49 15.77 -2.02
C ALA A 40 -17.20 15.52 -0.65
N ASP A 41 -17.93 14.41 -0.53
CA ASP A 41 -18.71 14.06 0.67
C ASP A 41 -18.00 13.05 1.58
N GLN A 42 -16.70 12.81 1.41
CA GLN A 42 -15.97 11.80 2.16
C GLN A 42 -14.99 12.42 3.16
N GLU A 43 -14.85 11.78 4.31
CA GLU A 43 -13.82 12.15 5.27
C GLU A 43 -12.52 11.38 4.97
N PRO A 44 -11.33 11.90 5.37
CA PRO A 44 -10.07 11.15 5.26
C PRO A 44 -10.14 9.75 5.88
N ALA A 45 -10.95 9.57 6.93
CA ALA A 45 -11.18 8.29 7.58
C ALA A 45 -11.81 7.25 6.64
N ASP A 46 -12.64 7.66 5.69
CA ASP A 46 -13.28 6.74 4.74
C ASP A 46 -12.28 6.16 3.73
N GLY A 47 -11.34 6.98 3.26
CA GLY A 47 -10.21 6.52 2.46
C GLY A 47 -9.33 5.53 3.20
N ALA A 48 -9.01 5.81 4.48
CA ALA A 48 -8.25 4.89 5.33
C ALA A 48 -8.98 3.56 5.54
N ARG A 49 -10.30 3.61 5.74
CA ARG A 49 -11.17 2.44 5.96
C ARG A 49 -11.21 1.55 4.73
N LEU A 50 -11.36 2.13 3.54
CA LEU A 50 -11.35 1.39 2.28
C LEU A 50 -9.98 0.77 2.02
N ALA A 51 -8.90 1.55 2.13
CA ALA A 51 -7.54 1.04 1.94
C ALA A 51 -7.26 -0.14 2.88
N ARG A 52 -7.63 -0.03 4.15
CA ARG A 52 -7.53 -1.12 5.14
C ARG A 52 -8.29 -2.36 4.68
N ALA A 53 -9.57 -2.21 4.30
CA ALA A 53 -10.40 -3.32 3.88
C ALA A 53 -9.83 -4.07 2.67
N LEU A 54 -9.31 -3.34 1.68
CA LEU A 54 -8.70 -3.93 0.47
C LEU A 54 -7.38 -4.65 0.77
N ILE A 55 -6.51 -4.06 1.59
CA ILE A 55 -5.25 -4.71 2.01
C ILE A 55 -5.55 -5.97 2.82
N THR A 56 -6.45 -5.88 3.80
CA THR A 56 -6.88 -7.03 4.60
C THR A 56 -7.42 -8.14 3.72
N ALA A 57 -8.27 -7.83 2.74
CA ALA A 57 -8.84 -8.81 1.83
C ALA A 57 -7.80 -9.44 0.89
N GLY A 58 -6.80 -8.67 0.45
CA GLY A 58 -5.78 -9.14 -0.49
C GLY A 58 -4.65 -9.93 0.14
N ILE A 59 -4.12 -9.46 1.29
CA ILE A 59 -2.88 -9.98 1.88
C ILE A 59 -2.93 -10.11 3.42
N GLY A 60 -4.05 -9.78 4.05
CA GLY A 60 -4.29 -9.96 5.48
C GLY A 60 -4.02 -8.74 6.36
N ASP A 61 -4.62 -8.74 7.55
CA ASP A 61 -4.63 -7.59 8.48
C ASP A 61 -3.24 -7.10 8.89
N GLY A 62 -2.24 -8.00 8.94
CA GLY A 62 -0.88 -7.64 9.34
C GLY A 62 -0.21 -6.59 8.45
N TYR A 63 -0.69 -6.41 7.22
CA TYR A 63 -0.18 -5.41 6.28
C TYR A 63 -0.98 -4.09 6.29
N ALA A 64 -2.08 -4.01 7.06
CA ALA A 64 -3.02 -2.88 7.06
C ALA A 64 -3.07 -2.10 8.39
N GLN A 65 -2.00 -2.25 9.20
CA GLN A 65 -1.96 -1.75 10.57
C GLN A 65 -1.81 -0.24 10.65
N ASP A 66 -0.99 0.35 9.78
CA ASP A 66 -0.66 1.77 9.80
C ASP A 66 -0.98 2.42 8.46
N ILE A 67 -1.99 3.29 8.47
CA ILE A 67 -2.53 3.97 7.29
C ILE A 67 -2.83 5.41 7.70
N GLU A 68 -2.17 6.35 7.04
CA GLU A 68 -2.35 7.78 7.21
C GLU A 68 -2.97 8.38 5.95
N VAL A 69 -3.87 9.34 6.12
CA VAL A 69 -4.48 10.08 5.01
C VAL A 69 -4.23 11.55 5.23
N THR A 70 -3.60 12.18 4.26
CA THR A 70 -3.27 13.61 4.30
C THR A 70 -3.87 14.31 3.09
N GLU A 71 -4.32 15.54 3.31
CA GLU A 71 -4.76 16.43 2.23
C GLU A 71 -3.78 17.59 2.10
N SER A 72 -3.43 17.93 0.87
CA SER A 72 -2.46 18.98 0.56
C SER A 72 -2.85 19.73 -0.70
N ALA A 73 -2.71 21.05 -0.71
CA ALA A 73 -2.89 21.85 -1.91
C ALA A 73 -1.54 22.01 -2.63
N VAL A 74 -1.45 21.56 -3.88
CA VAL A 74 -0.29 21.75 -4.75
C VAL A 74 -0.72 22.61 -5.94
N SER A 75 -0.16 23.81 -6.04
CA SER A 75 -0.46 24.74 -7.15
C SER A 75 -1.96 25.03 -7.34
N GLY A 76 -2.72 25.09 -6.24
CA GLY A 76 -4.17 25.32 -6.27
C GLY A 76 -5.02 24.08 -6.54
N THR A 77 -4.41 22.89 -6.68
CA THR A 77 -5.12 21.61 -6.77
C THR A 77 -5.03 20.87 -5.43
N ASN A 78 -6.18 20.52 -4.85
CA ASN A 78 -6.23 19.69 -3.66
C ASN A 78 -5.88 18.24 -4.03
N ILE A 79 -4.92 17.66 -3.33
CA ILE A 79 -4.42 16.30 -3.51
C ILE A 79 -4.56 15.56 -2.19
N VAL A 80 -5.31 14.47 -2.23
CA VAL A 80 -5.39 13.49 -1.14
C VAL A 80 -4.30 12.44 -1.35
N THR A 81 -3.52 12.20 -0.30
CA THR A 81 -2.47 11.17 -0.25
C THR A 81 -2.79 10.18 0.85
N VAL A 82 -2.87 8.91 0.50
CA VAL A 82 -2.94 7.80 1.47
C VAL A 82 -1.57 7.16 1.53
N THR A 83 -0.98 7.13 2.72
CA THR A 83 0.31 6.49 3.00
C THR A 83 0.09 5.27 3.88
N VAL A 84 0.69 4.15 3.53
CA VAL A 84 0.61 2.88 4.25
C VAL A 84 2.00 2.46 4.67
N THR A 85 2.20 2.26 5.97
CA THR A 85 3.42 1.68 6.53
C THR A 85 3.19 0.19 6.76
N THR A 86 3.93 -0.65 6.04
CA THR A 86 3.67 -2.09 5.99
C THR A 86 4.97 -2.91 6.11
N PRO A 87 4.96 -4.08 6.77
CA PRO A 87 6.14 -4.95 6.83
C PRO A 87 6.55 -5.46 5.43
N ILE A 88 7.85 -5.61 5.20
CA ILE A 88 8.39 -6.24 3.99
C ILE A 88 8.27 -7.77 4.14
N PRO A 89 7.73 -8.50 3.15
CA PRO A 89 7.52 -9.96 3.26
C PRO A 89 8.80 -10.76 2.98
N VAL A 90 9.85 -10.55 3.78
CA VAL A 90 11.12 -11.31 3.67
C VAL A 90 11.14 -12.50 4.63
N LEU A 91 11.61 -13.66 4.16
CA LEU A 91 11.83 -14.83 5.00
C LEU A 91 13.19 -14.72 5.70
N GLY A 92 13.20 -14.28 6.97
CA GLY A 92 14.09 -14.60 8.10
C GLY A 92 15.63 -14.59 7.99
N LEU A 93 16.23 -14.57 6.80
CA LEU A 93 17.68 -14.70 6.58
C LEU A 93 18.35 -13.38 6.16
N LEU A 94 17.57 -12.32 5.93
CA LEU A 94 18.00 -11.05 5.35
C LEU A 94 17.64 -9.86 6.26
N GLY A 95 18.34 -9.73 7.40
CA GLY A 95 18.38 -8.49 8.18
C GLY A 95 17.13 -8.14 9.03
N PRO A 96 17.15 -6.97 9.71
CA PRO A 96 16.01 -6.50 10.51
C PRO A 96 14.76 -6.35 9.64
N GLN A 97 13.60 -6.57 10.24
CA GLN A 97 12.30 -6.50 9.57
C GLN A 97 12.06 -5.05 9.13
N GLY A 98 12.38 -4.74 7.88
CA GLY A 98 12.13 -3.42 7.32
C GLY A 98 10.63 -3.20 7.12
N VAL A 99 10.24 -1.94 7.10
CA VAL A 99 8.91 -1.51 6.68
C VAL A 99 9.02 -0.78 5.35
N TRP A 100 7.99 -0.89 4.52
CA TRP A 100 7.78 -0.01 3.38
C TRP A 100 6.80 1.08 3.75
N GLU A 101 7.10 2.29 3.31
CA GLU A 101 6.15 3.39 3.23
C GLU A 101 5.70 3.50 1.77
N LEU A 102 4.43 3.21 1.52
CA LEU A 102 3.85 3.15 0.18
C LEU A 102 2.68 4.12 0.11
N SER A 103 2.59 4.90 -0.96
CA SER A 103 1.55 5.91 -1.08
C SER A 103 0.73 5.83 -2.37
N GLY A 104 -0.54 6.21 -2.26
CA GLY A 104 -1.47 6.43 -3.35
C GLY A 104 -1.99 7.87 -3.30
N ARG A 105 -2.23 8.47 -4.46
CA ARG A 105 -2.64 9.88 -4.57
C ARG A 105 -3.83 10.05 -5.50
N ALA A 106 -4.71 10.97 -5.16
CA ALA A 106 -5.85 11.38 -5.98
C ALA A 106 -6.06 12.89 -5.87
N ILE A 107 -6.61 13.48 -6.93
CA ILE A 107 -7.03 14.88 -6.94
C ILE A 107 -8.42 14.93 -6.28
N ALA A 108 -8.60 15.83 -5.32
CA ALA A 108 -9.89 16.05 -4.68
C ALA A 108 -10.88 16.67 -5.68
N GLU A 109 -12.12 16.18 -5.67
CA GLU A 109 -13.20 16.77 -6.43
C GLU A 109 -13.61 18.09 -5.79
N ASP A 110 -13.58 19.18 -6.57
CA ASP A 110 -14.10 20.48 -6.13
C ASP A 110 -15.60 20.53 -6.41
N ILE A 111 -16.40 20.95 -5.41
CA ILE A 111 -17.82 21.23 -5.64
C ILE A 111 -17.89 22.63 -6.26
N GLU A 112 -17.66 22.73 -7.57
CA GLU A 112 -18.12 23.89 -8.32
C GLU A 112 -19.66 23.83 -8.41
N GLY A 113 -20.31 24.54 -7.48
CA GLY A 113 -21.72 24.91 -7.50
C GLY A 113 -21.89 26.42 -7.64
#